data_AF-A0A8B6BMG7-F1
#
_entry.id   AF-A0A8B6BMG7-F1
#
_cell.length_a   1.000
_cell.length_b   1.000
_cell.length_c   1.000
_cell.angle_alpha   90.00
_cell.angle_beta   90.00
_cell.angle_gamma   90.00
#
_symmetry.space_group_name_H-M   'P 1'
#
loop_
_entity.id
_entity.type
_entity.pdbx_description
1 polymer ?
#
loop_
_entity_poly.entity_id
_entity_poly.type
_entity_poly.pdbx_seq_one_letter_code
_entity_poly.pdbx_strand_id
1 'polypeptide(L)'
;MGYQKTKKHLGEAICRLLPFIHAFSGCDTTSRVFGLGKGALLKKVKSSAYLQDQSQLFLQKSSKDQVVKAGEEVLVDLYSGVQSVEGLDLLRYRKFASKVVVGNVFVQVHTLPPTSDAAKLHSMRTFYQTQIWIGEGHDLDPNQWGWYTSENKTYAC
;
A
#
# COMPACT_ATOMS: atom_id res chain seq x y z
N MET A 1 -22.50 17.19 7.16
CA MET A 1 -22.97 17.51 5.79
C MET A 1 -22.02 17.06 4.66
N GLY A 2 -20.70 16.87 4.89
CA GLY A 2 -19.75 16.42 3.85
C GLY A 2 -19.76 14.91 3.52
N TYR A 3 -19.96 14.05 4.53
CA TYR A 3 -19.91 12.58 4.37
C TYR A 3 -20.91 12.02 3.35
N GLN A 4 -22.13 12.55 3.31
CA GLN A 4 -23.16 12.12 2.36
C GLN A 4 -22.83 12.50 0.91
N LYS A 5 -22.15 13.64 0.68
CA LYS A 5 -21.73 14.06 -0.66
C LYS A 5 -20.60 13.17 -1.20
N THR A 6 -19.62 12.82 -0.36
CA THR A 6 -18.52 11.92 -0.74
C THR A 6 -19.03 10.52 -1.08
N LYS A 7 -19.94 9.96 -0.27
CA LYS A 7 -20.59 8.66 -0.57
C LYS A 7 -21.33 8.67 -1.91
N LYS A 8 -22.08 9.75 -2.19
CA LYS A 8 -22.80 9.90 -3.45
C LYS A 8 -21.86 9.93 -4.67
N HIS A 9 -20.64 10.43 -4.52
CA HIS A 9 -19.70 10.58 -5.62
C HIS A 9 -18.71 9.42 -5.79
N LEU A 10 -18.27 8.80 -4.69
CA LEU A 10 -17.31 7.69 -4.72
C LEU A 10 -17.96 6.31 -4.72
N GLY A 11 -19.19 6.19 -4.23
CA GLY A 11 -19.84 4.92 -3.95
C GLY A 11 -19.40 4.33 -2.61
N GLU A 12 -20.26 3.50 -2.03
CA GLU A 12 -20.05 2.96 -0.69
C GLU A 12 -18.83 2.04 -0.61
N ALA A 13 -18.63 1.18 -1.61
CA ALA A 13 -17.49 0.26 -1.67
C ALA A 13 -16.15 1.02 -1.57
N ILE A 14 -15.97 2.07 -2.39
CA ILE A 14 -14.75 2.87 -2.39
C ILE A 14 -14.60 3.66 -1.09
N CYS A 15 -15.69 4.16 -0.50
CA CYS A 15 -15.65 4.83 0.79
C CYS A 15 -15.13 3.90 1.91
N ARG A 16 -15.46 2.61 1.88
CA ARG A 16 -14.92 1.63 2.84
C ARG A 16 -13.41 1.43 2.69
N LEU A 17 -12.88 1.57 1.47
CA LEU A 17 -11.44 1.42 1.18
C LEU A 17 -10.60 2.66 1.51
N LEU A 18 -11.20 3.78 1.92
CA LEU A 18 -10.47 5.03 2.21
C LEU A 18 -9.41 4.90 3.31
N PRO A 19 -9.60 4.16 4.42
CA PRO A 19 -8.55 3.96 5.41
C PRO A 19 -7.31 3.31 4.79
N PHE A 20 -7.49 2.26 3.98
CA PHE A 20 -6.40 1.62 3.23
C PHE A 20 -5.74 2.60 2.26
N ILE A 21 -6.51 3.30 1.43
CA ILE A 21 -5.96 4.25 0.46
C ILE A 21 -5.14 5.33 1.17
N HIS A 22 -5.61 5.82 2.32
CA HIS A 22 -4.94 6.84 3.10
C HIS A 22 -3.61 6.34 3.68
N ALA A 23 -3.61 5.19 4.37
CA ALA A 23 -2.41 4.61 4.97
C ALA A 23 -1.42 4.10 3.91
N PHE A 24 -1.87 3.37 2.89
CA PHE A 24 -0.97 2.72 1.94
C PHE A 24 -0.26 3.72 1.01
N SER A 25 -0.91 4.84 0.69
CA SER A 25 -0.28 5.93 -0.07
C SER A 25 0.53 6.91 0.81
N GLY A 26 0.66 6.61 2.10
CA GLY A 26 1.39 7.38 3.11
C GLY A 26 0.51 8.32 3.93
N CYS A 27 0.62 8.25 5.25
CA CYS A 27 0.03 9.18 6.22
C CYS A 27 1.09 9.62 7.24
N ASP A 28 0.68 10.16 8.38
CA ASP A 28 1.62 10.61 9.43
C ASP A 28 2.46 9.46 10.02
N THR A 29 1.97 8.22 9.89
CA THR A 29 2.57 7.05 10.53
C THR A 29 3.03 5.97 9.55
N THR A 30 2.74 6.12 8.25
CA THR A 30 3.22 5.23 7.20
C THR A 30 3.92 6.02 6.10
N SER A 31 5.08 5.54 5.68
CA SER A 31 5.86 6.18 4.62
C SER A 31 5.07 6.30 3.33
N ARG A 32 5.24 7.42 2.62
CA ARG A 32 4.75 7.54 1.25
C ARG A 32 5.69 6.84 0.28
N VAL A 33 5.13 6.09 -0.66
CA VAL A 33 5.88 5.55 -1.80
C VAL A 33 6.14 6.67 -2.82
N PHE A 34 7.40 6.85 -3.22
CA PHE A 34 7.81 7.96 -4.08
C PHE A 34 7.02 7.99 -5.40
N GLY A 35 6.57 9.17 -5.80
CA GLY A 35 5.79 9.36 -7.04
C GLY A 35 4.33 8.88 -6.96
N LEU A 36 3.93 8.15 -5.91
CA LEU A 36 2.58 7.64 -5.74
C LEU A 36 1.84 8.47 -4.69
N GLY A 37 0.70 9.06 -5.06
CA GLY A 37 -0.14 9.86 -4.16
C GLY A 37 -1.53 9.24 -3.99
N LYS A 38 -2.29 9.76 -3.01
CA LYS A 38 -3.67 9.33 -2.70
C LYS A 38 -4.57 9.28 -3.93
N GLY A 39 -4.49 10.30 -4.78
CA GLY A 39 -5.28 10.37 -6.02
C GLY A 39 -4.92 9.27 -7.04
N ALA A 40 -3.65 8.90 -7.14
CA ALA A 40 -3.20 7.85 -8.04
C ALA A 40 -3.71 6.47 -7.60
N LEU A 41 -3.55 6.15 -6.30
CA LEU A 41 -4.06 4.89 -5.73
C LEU A 41 -5.60 4.84 -5.79
N LEU A 42 -6.29 5.91 -5.40
CA LEU A 42 -7.75 5.99 -5.50
C LEU A 42 -8.22 5.73 -6.93
N LYS A 43 -7.58 6.33 -7.94
CA LYS A 43 -7.93 6.14 -9.35
C LYS A 43 -7.78 4.66 -9.75
N LYS A 44 -6.67 4.02 -9.39
CA LYS A 44 -6.41 2.60 -9.71
C LYS A 44 -7.43 1.67 -9.05
N VAL A 45 -7.67 1.83 -7.74
CA VAL A 45 -8.66 1.06 -6.98
C VAL A 45 -10.07 1.23 -7.56
N LYS A 46 -10.46 2.46 -7.92
CA LYS A 46 -11.76 2.70 -8.57
C LYS A 46 -11.93 1.97 -9.91
N SER A 47 -10.84 1.74 -10.64
CA SER A 47 -10.87 1.14 -11.98
C SER A 47 -10.69 -0.38 -12.00
N SER A 48 -10.38 -1.03 -10.87
CA SER A 48 -10.03 -2.45 -10.84
C SER A 48 -10.70 -3.16 -9.68
N ALA A 49 -11.60 -4.11 -9.99
CA ALA A 49 -12.21 -4.98 -8.98
C ALA A 49 -11.15 -5.81 -8.25
N TYR A 50 -10.16 -6.32 -8.97
CA TYR A 50 -9.03 -7.04 -8.38
C TYR A 50 -8.29 -6.20 -7.33
N LEU A 51 -8.01 -4.92 -7.61
CA LEU A 51 -7.37 -4.05 -6.63
C LEU A 51 -8.29 -3.71 -5.46
N GLN A 52 -9.62 -3.68 -5.65
CA GLN A 52 -10.56 -3.54 -4.54
C GLN A 52 -10.48 -4.77 -3.63
N ASP A 53 -10.42 -5.98 -4.20
CA ASP A 53 -10.27 -7.23 -3.44
C ASP A 53 -8.94 -7.25 -2.66
N GLN A 54 -7.82 -6.88 -3.32
CA GLN A 54 -6.53 -6.76 -2.63
C GLN A 54 -6.57 -5.69 -1.52
N SER A 55 -7.23 -4.56 -1.76
CA SER A 55 -7.39 -3.49 -0.76
C SER A 55 -8.22 -3.94 0.45
N GLN A 56 -9.25 -4.76 0.21
CA GLN A 56 -10.14 -5.26 1.26
C GLN A 56 -9.42 -6.16 2.27
N LEU A 57 -8.36 -6.85 1.84
CA LEU A 57 -7.50 -7.65 2.74
C LEU A 57 -6.87 -6.81 3.86
N PHE A 58 -6.74 -5.50 3.70
CA PHE A 58 -6.24 -4.59 4.74
C PHE A 58 -7.29 -4.16 5.76
N LEU A 59 -8.56 -4.47 5.51
CA LEU A 59 -9.70 -4.00 6.29
C LEU A 59 -10.53 -5.16 6.86
N GLN A 60 -10.01 -6.38 6.78
CA GLN A 60 -10.59 -7.58 7.36
C GLN A 60 -9.50 -8.38 8.09
N LYS A 61 -9.91 -9.42 8.80
CA LYS A 61 -8.97 -10.35 9.44
C LYS A 61 -8.23 -11.15 8.36
N SER A 62 -6.98 -10.80 8.11
CA SER A 62 -6.11 -11.41 7.10
C SER A 62 -4.80 -11.88 7.71
N SER A 63 -4.21 -12.94 7.15
CA SER A 63 -2.87 -13.39 7.55
C SER A 63 -1.78 -12.42 7.07
N LYS A 64 -0.59 -12.48 7.69
CA LYS A 64 0.57 -11.68 7.23
C LYS A 64 0.87 -11.96 5.75
N ASP A 65 0.84 -13.21 5.32
CA ASP A 65 1.14 -13.57 3.93
C ASP A 65 0.10 -12.99 2.94
N GLN A 66 -1.18 -12.99 3.32
CA GLN A 66 -2.23 -12.35 2.52
C GLN A 66 -1.99 -10.85 2.40
N VAL A 67 -1.66 -10.17 3.50
CA VAL A 67 -1.39 -8.73 3.54
C VAL A 67 -0.17 -8.37 2.69
N VAL A 68 0.91 -9.13 2.84
CA VAL A 68 2.16 -8.89 2.11
C VAL A 68 1.94 -9.10 0.62
N LYS A 69 1.31 -10.20 0.23
CA LYS A 69 0.98 -10.48 -1.18
C LYS A 69 0.06 -9.40 -1.76
N ALA A 70 -0.98 -9.00 -1.04
CA ALA A 70 -1.92 -7.97 -1.49
C ALA A 70 -1.24 -6.61 -1.69
N GLY A 71 -0.38 -6.23 -0.75
CA GLY A 71 0.39 -4.98 -0.87
C GLY A 71 1.39 -5.00 -2.03
N GLU A 72 2.04 -6.13 -2.27
CA GLU A 72 2.91 -6.32 -3.43
C GLU A 72 2.12 -6.19 -4.74
N GLU A 73 0.97 -6.85 -4.87
CA GLU A 73 0.09 -6.77 -6.04
C GLU A 73 -0.42 -5.35 -6.31
N VAL A 74 -0.77 -4.60 -5.27
CA VAL A 74 -1.14 -3.18 -5.39
C VAL A 74 0.04 -2.35 -5.89
N LEU A 75 1.25 -2.58 -5.39
CA LEU A 75 2.45 -1.85 -5.82
C LEU A 75 2.85 -2.21 -7.26
N VAL A 76 2.78 -3.48 -7.64
CA VAL A 76 3.04 -3.93 -9.01
C VAL A 76 2.14 -3.15 -9.99
N ASP A 77 0.84 -3.04 -9.70
CA ASP A 77 -0.08 -2.27 -10.56
C ASP A 77 0.25 -0.76 -10.60
N LEU A 78 0.56 -0.17 -9.45
CA LEU A 78 0.90 1.26 -9.35
C LEU A 78 2.15 1.62 -10.16
N TYR A 79 3.12 0.70 -10.24
CA TYR A 79 4.31 0.84 -11.06
C TYR A 79 4.13 0.33 -12.50
N SER A 80 2.89 0.05 -12.91
CA SER A 80 2.55 -0.46 -14.25
C SER A 80 3.28 -1.76 -14.59
N GLY A 81 3.27 -2.69 -13.64
CA GLY A 81 3.66 -4.07 -13.86
C GLY A 81 2.46 -4.99 -14.12
N VAL A 82 2.75 -6.27 -14.35
CA VAL A 82 1.79 -7.33 -14.65
C VAL A 82 1.46 -8.10 -13.37
N GLN A 83 0.28 -7.80 -12.81
CA GLN A 83 -0.27 -8.47 -11.61
C GLN A 83 -0.29 -9.99 -11.77
N SER A 84 -0.07 -10.72 -10.66
CA SER A 84 -0.05 -12.19 -10.61
C SER A 84 0.96 -12.90 -11.53
N VAL A 85 1.83 -12.14 -12.22
CA VAL A 85 2.85 -12.67 -13.12
C VAL A 85 4.25 -12.20 -12.72
N GLU A 86 4.44 -10.89 -12.48
CA GLU A 86 5.73 -10.35 -12.03
C GLU A 86 5.67 -9.86 -10.58
N GLY A 87 6.67 -10.26 -9.78
CA GLY A 87 6.92 -9.69 -8.45
C GLY A 87 7.67 -8.36 -8.52
N LEU A 88 7.75 -7.64 -7.41
CA LEU A 88 8.35 -6.31 -7.35
C LEU A 88 9.84 -6.32 -7.71
N ASP A 89 10.60 -7.34 -7.33
CA ASP A 89 12.03 -7.40 -7.63
C ASP A 89 12.30 -7.52 -9.14
N LEU A 90 11.53 -8.36 -9.85
CA LEU A 90 11.61 -8.48 -11.31
C LEU A 90 11.15 -7.19 -12.00
N LEU A 91 10.03 -6.61 -11.54
CA LEU A 91 9.54 -5.32 -12.04
C LEU A 91 10.57 -4.22 -11.84
N ARG A 92 11.22 -4.17 -10.66
CA ARG A 92 12.26 -3.21 -10.31
C ARG A 92 13.47 -3.36 -11.22
N TYR A 93 13.95 -4.58 -11.43
CA TYR A 93 15.05 -4.86 -12.37
C TYR A 93 14.70 -4.41 -13.79
N ARG A 94 13.52 -4.77 -14.30
CA ARG A 94 13.06 -4.38 -15.64
C ARG A 94 13.00 -2.86 -15.82
N LYS A 95 12.46 -2.14 -14.83
CA LYS A 95 12.40 -0.67 -14.84
C LYS A 95 13.80 -0.05 -14.78
N PHE A 96 14.71 -0.62 -13.99
CA PHE A 96 16.11 -0.18 -13.94
C PHE A 96 16.79 -0.37 -15.29
N ALA A 97 16.77 -1.58 -15.85
CA ALA A 97 17.39 -1.90 -17.13
C ALA A 97 16.85 -1.00 -18.26
N SER A 98 15.52 -0.80 -18.31
CA SER A 98 14.91 0.11 -19.28
C SER A 98 15.42 1.54 -19.16
N LYS A 99 15.60 2.07 -17.94
CA LYS A 99 16.14 3.42 -17.74
C LYS A 99 17.60 3.54 -18.14
N VAL A 100 18.41 2.53 -17.86
CA VAL A 100 19.84 2.48 -18.26
C VAL A 100 19.99 2.43 -19.77
N VAL A 101 19.15 1.66 -20.46
CA VAL A 101 19.20 1.55 -21.93
C VAL A 101 18.75 2.84 -22.61
N VAL A 102 17.71 3.50 -22.08
CA VAL A 102 17.13 4.71 -22.69
C VAL A 102 17.96 5.97 -22.38
N GLY A 103 18.64 6.03 -21.24
CA GLY A 103 19.39 7.19 -20.82
C GLY A 103 20.82 6.84 -20.42
N ASN A 104 21.81 7.49 -21.04
CA ASN A 104 23.17 7.63 -20.52
C ASN A 104 23.18 8.50 -19.24
N VAL A 105 22.31 8.21 -18.27
CA VAL A 105 22.08 9.05 -17.09
C VAL A 105 21.93 8.18 -15.85
N PHE A 106 22.45 8.67 -14.72
CA PHE A 106 22.32 8.04 -13.42
C PHE A 106 20.85 7.76 -13.06
N VAL A 107 20.54 6.51 -12.74
CA VAL A 107 19.20 6.11 -12.32
C VAL A 107 18.98 6.53 -10.86
N GLN A 108 18.04 7.45 -10.66
CA GLN A 108 17.60 7.85 -9.33
C GLN A 108 16.80 6.71 -8.67
N VAL A 109 17.39 6.08 -7.65
CA VAL A 109 16.90 4.84 -7.02
C VAL A 109 15.47 4.96 -6.48
N HIS A 110 15.10 6.13 -5.96
CA HIS A 110 13.76 6.40 -5.43
C HIS A 110 12.66 6.42 -6.51
N THR A 111 13.03 6.52 -7.79
CA THR A 111 12.08 6.48 -8.92
C THR A 111 11.74 5.06 -9.39
N LEU A 112 12.39 4.05 -8.80
CA LEU A 112 12.13 2.64 -9.09
C LEU A 112 11.05 2.10 -8.14
N PRO A 113 10.34 1.01 -8.51
CA PRO A 113 9.48 0.27 -7.59
C PRO A 113 10.24 -0.13 -6.33
N PRO A 114 9.63 -0.16 -5.13
CA PRO A 114 10.30 -0.67 -3.92
C PRO A 114 10.77 -2.12 -4.11
N THR A 115 11.72 -2.56 -3.30
CA THR A 115 12.06 -3.99 -3.21
C THR A 115 10.91 -4.76 -2.55
N SER A 116 10.82 -6.06 -2.77
CA SER A 116 9.79 -6.90 -2.13
C SER A 116 9.87 -6.81 -0.60
N ASP A 117 11.06 -6.72 0.00
CA ASP A 117 11.22 -6.53 1.46
C ASP A 117 10.69 -5.19 1.97
N ALA A 118 10.99 -4.10 1.26
CA ALA A 118 10.48 -2.78 1.63
C ALA A 118 8.95 -2.71 1.50
N ALA A 119 8.41 -3.34 0.46
CA ALA A 119 6.97 -3.47 0.25
C ALA A 119 6.30 -4.31 1.33
N LYS A 120 6.92 -5.42 1.76
CA LYS A 120 6.45 -6.26 2.86
C LYS A 120 6.30 -5.45 4.14
N LEU A 121 7.34 -4.72 4.56
CA LEU A 121 7.30 -3.90 5.77
C LEU A 121 6.25 -2.77 5.66
N HIS A 122 6.18 -2.10 4.52
CA HIS A 122 5.17 -1.06 4.27
C HIS A 122 3.74 -1.61 4.36
N SER A 123 3.51 -2.80 3.82
CA SER A 123 2.20 -3.47 3.84
C SER A 123 1.83 -3.88 5.26
N MET A 124 2.75 -4.46 6.02
CA MET A 124 2.50 -4.83 7.42
C MET A 124 2.18 -3.61 8.28
N ARG A 125 2.92 -2.51 8.11
CA ARG A 125 2.65 -1.27 8.85
C ARG A 125 1.30 -0.66 8.49
N THR A 126 0.99 -0.63 7.19
CA THR A 126 -0.30 -0.17 6.69
C THR A 126 -1.43 -0.98 7.31
N PHE A 127 -1.32 -2.31 7.30
CA PHE A 127 -2.34 -3.19 7.85
C PHE A 127 -2.61 -2.89 9.32
N TYR A 128 -1.57 -2.85 10.16
CA TYR A 128 -1.77 -2.51 11.57
C TYR A 128 -2.46 -1.15 11.74
N GLN A 129 -2.02 -0.13 10.99
CA GLN A 129 -2.63 1.19 11.07
C GLN A 129 -4.11 1.19 10.68
N THR A 130 -4.48 0.48 9.61
CA THR A 130 -5.87 0.39 9.16
C THR A 130 -6.73 -0.37 10.16
N GLN A 131 -6.22 -1.47 10.73
CA GLN A 131 -6.93 -2.25 11.76
C GLN A 131 -7.21 -1.42 13.02
N ILE A 132 -6.24 -0.59 13.46
CA ILE A 132 -6.46 0.36 14.55
C ILE A 132 -7.57 1.36 14.22
N TRP A 133 -7.58 1.93 13.01
CA TRP A 133 -8.59 2.93 12.62
C TRP A 133 -9.99 2.37 12.48
N ILE A 134 -10.15 1.10 12.11
CA ILE A 134 -11.47 0.46 11.98
C ILE A 134 -11.94 -0.20 13.28
N GLY A 135 -11.14 -0.18 14.35
CA GLY A 135 -11.50 -0.74 15.66
C GLY A 135 -11.19 -2.24 15.84
N GLU A 136 -10.53 -2.87 14.87
CA GLU A 136 -10.25 -4.31 14.86
C GLU A 136 -8.81 -4.66 15.32
N GLY A 137 -7.99 -3.66 15.66
CA GLY A 137 -6.57 -3.84 15.97
C GLY A 137 -6.25 -4.29 17.41
N HIS A 138 -7.25 -4.57 18.26
CA HIS A 138 -7.04 -4.83 19.69
C HIS A 138 -6.23 -6.11 19.98
N ASP A 139 -6.35 -7.14 19.14
CA ASP A 139 -5.63 -8.40 19.27
C ASP A 139 -4.26 -8.42 18.54
N LEU A 140 -3.87 -7.32 17.90
CA LEU A 140 -2.64 -7.27 17.11
C LEU A 140 -1.46 -6.80 17.97
N ASP A 141 -0.42 -7.63 18.05
CA ASP A 141 0.86 -7.20 18.63
C ASP A 141 1.60 -6.26 17.65
N PRO A 142 1.79 -4.97 17.97
CA PRO A 142 2.47 -4.01 17.09
C PRO A 142 3.86 -4.48 16.64
N ASN A 143 4.61 -5.16 17.51
CA ASN A 143 5.97 -5.65 17.21
C ASN A 143 5.99 -6.69 16.08
N GLN A 144 4.86 -7.37 15.88
CA GLN A 144 4.69 -8.35 14.81
C GLN A 144 4.32 -7.74 13.46
N TRP A 145 4.01 -6.44 13.42
CA TRP A 145 3.49 -5.73 12.24
C TRP A 145 4.34 -4.54 11.81
N GLY A 146 5.62 -4.49 12.22
CA GLY A 146 6.54 -3.42 11.83
C GLY A 146 6.37 -2.13 12.63
N TRP A 147 5.88 -2.25 13.86
CA TRP A 147 5.80 -1.17 14.83
C TRP A 147 6.59 -1.54 16.08
N TYR A 148 6.87 -0.58 16.93
CA TYR A 148 7.39 -0.83 18.27
C TYR A 148 6.64 0.02 19.29
N THR A 149 6.58 -0.49 20.52
CA THR A 149 5.99 0.22 21.65
C THR A 149 7.08 0.76 22.57
N SER A 150 6.97 2.04 22.93
CA SER A 150 7.83 2.68 23.91
C SER A 150 7.01 3.69 24.71
N GLU A 151 7.15 3.69 26.04
CA GLU A 151 6.43 4.62 26.93
C GLU A 151 4.91 4.70 26.68
N ASN A 152 4.27 3.54 26.45
CA ASN A 152 2.84 3.41 26.10
C ASN A 152 2.43 4.13 24.79
N LYS A 153 3.38 4.43 23.91
CA LYS A 153 3.15 4.95 22.56
C LYS A 153 3.64 3.94 21.52
N THR A 154 2.99 3.94 20.36
CA THR A 154 3.29 3.04 19.25
C THR A 154 3.89 3.83 18.09
N TYR A 155 5.02 3.35 17.57
CA TYR A 155 5.80 4.01 16.52
C TYR A 155 6.06 3.04 15.37
N ALA A 156 6.04 3.53 14.13
CA ALA A 156 6.43 2.73 12.98
C ALA A 156 7.95 2.51 13.00
N CYS A 157 8.37 1.25 12.77
CA CYS A 157 9.78 0.90 12.55
C CYS A 157 10.27 1.35 11.17
#